data_AF-A0A1L0C1A4-F1
#
_entry.id   AF-A0A1L0C1A4-F1
#
_cell.length_a   1.000
_cell.length_b   1.000
_cell.length_c   1.000
_cell.angle_alpha   90.00
_cell.angle_beta   90.00
_cell.angle_gamma   90.00
#
_symmetry.space_group_name_H-M   'P 1'
#
loop_
_entity.id
_entity.type
_entity.pdbx_description
1 polymer ?
#
loop_
_entity_poly.entity_id
_entity_poly.type
_entity_poly.pdbx_seq_one_letter_code
_entity_poly.pdbx_strand_id
1 'polypeptide(L)'
;MKDDTELDTFLPKTSLDSSTTVAANSGRGKTKTKVQFVTVNGEGRVKKADVLFIFDEDFTIEQAAEHAIAHFPDPESAPSFSEFFIFLQEGNGVKRIAITDFNLNLHSMFSDTDTMIVANDRKVFKIEAHREGKCVCITFLVIPVLFCGFIGTTIYFSTRHR
;
A
#
# COMPACT_ATOMS: atom_id res chain seq x y z
N MET A 1 73.19 5.91 -27.59
CA MET A 1 71.78 5.46 -27.72
C MET A 1 70.93 6.71 -27.70
N LYS A 2 70.07 6.83 -28.70
CA LYS A 2 69.14 7.95 -28.92
C LYS A 2 68.10 7.95 -27.80
N ASP A 3 67.57 9.12 -27.44
CA ASP A 3 66.22 9.47 -27.91
C ASP A 3 65.86 10.90 -27.51
N ASP A 4 65.20 11.51 -28.48
CA ASP A 4 64.63 12.84 -28.54
C ASP A 4 63.48 13.01 -27.52
N THR A 5 63.09 14.26 -27.27
CA THR A 5 61.70 14.76 -27.31
C THR A 5 61.48 15.84 -26.25
N GLU A 6 61.44 17.07 -26.74
CA GLU A 6 60.81 18.23 -26.10
C GLU A 6 59.35 17.91 -25.77
N LEU A 7 58.90 18.26 -24.57
CA LEU A 7 57.48 18.41 -24.27
C LEU A 7 57.29 19.71 -23.51
N ASP A 8 57.10 20.76 -24.30
CA ASP A 8 56.66 22.05 -23.81
C ASP A 8 55.13 22.04 -23.66
N THR A 9 54.72 22.47 -22.47
CA THR A 9 53.52 23.27 -22.17
C THR A 9 52.13 22.59 -22.09
N PHE A 10 51.34 23.23 -21.21
CA PHE A 10 49.87 23.38 -21.17
C PHE A 10 49.15 22.64 -20.05
N LEU A 11 49.07 23.31 -18.90
CA LEU A 11 48.04 23.11 -17.87
C LEU A 11 46.63 23.02 -18.49
N PRO A 12 45.78 22.13 -17.97
CA PRO A 12 44.35 22.41 -17.87
C PRO A 12 43.99 22.83 -16.44
N LYS A 13 43.47 24.06 -16.30
CA LYS A 13 42.56 24.45 -15.22
C LYS A 13 41.14 24.01 -15.58
N THR A 14 40.63 22.95 -14.96
CA THR A 14 39.20 22.57 -14.89
C THR A 14 39.11 21.49 -13.80
N SER A 15 38.13 21.33 -12.93
CA SER A 15 36.96 22.08 -12.46
C SER A 15 36.24 21.07 -11.56
N LEU A 16 35.66 21.51 -10.44
CA LEU A 16 34.76 20.75 -9.57
C LEU A 16 35.37 19.59 -8.78
N ASP A 17 35.65 19.87 -7.51
CA ASP A 17 35.72 18.85 -6.48
C ASP A 17 34.45 17.97 -6.51
N SER A 18 34.70 16.69 -6.73
CA SER A 18 33.78 15.61 -6.40
C SER A 18 33.43 15.65 -4.93
N SER A 19 32.13 15.69 -4.60
CA SER A 19 31.52 14.70 -3.73
C SER A 19 30.02 14.99 -3.62
N THR A 20 29.29 14.77 -4.71
CA THR A 20 27.90 14.30 -4.55
C THR A 20 28.03 12.79 -4.51
N THR A 21 28.13 12.24 -3.29
CA THR A 21 27.89 10.83 -3.03
C THR A 21 26.50 10.50 -3.56
N VAL A 22 26.43 10.07 -4.82
CA VAL A 22 25.37 9.21 -5.30
C VAL A 22 25.54 7.97 -4.43
N ALA A 23 24.66 7.81 -3.44
CA ALA A 23 24.55 6.59 -2.69
C ALA A 23 24.29 5.48 -3.71
N ALA A 24 25.35 4.82 -4.15
CA ALA A 24 25.27 3.57 -4.83
C ALA A 24 24.67 2.60 -3.82
N ASN A 25 23.34 2.46 -3.85
CA ASN A 25 22.65 1.29 -3.31
C ASN A 25 23.02 0.07 -4.19
N SER A 26 24.31 -0.24 -4.27
CA SER A 26 24.82 -1.46 -4.87
C SER A 26 25.01 -2.44 -3.73
N GLY A 27 23.95 -3.20 -3.44
CA GLY A 27 24.01 -4.30 -2.47
C GLY A 27 22.80 -4.45 -1.55
N ARG A 28 21.59 -4.05 -1.95
CA ARG A 28 20.41 -4.21 -1.08
C ARG A 28 19.77 -5.60 -1.18
N GLY A 29 20.16 -6.52 -2.05
CA GLY A 29 19.57 -7.87 -2.07
C GLY A 29 18.04 -7.88 -2.23
N LYS A 30 17.45 -9.08 -2.23
CA LYS A 30 15.99 -9.22 -2.36
C LYS A 30 15.30 -8.54 -1.17
N THR A 31 14.39 -7.62 -1.45
CA THR A 31 13.72 -6.83 -0.40
C THR A 31 12.29 -7.34 -0.20
N LYS A 32 11.87 -7.35 1.06
CA LYS A 32 10.52 -7.77 1.46
C LYS A 32 9.55 -6.61 1.25
N THR A 33 8.46 -6.87 0.56
CA THR A 33 7.38 -5.90 0.36
C THR A 33 6.08 -6.49 0.88
N LYS A 34 5.41 -5.75 1.76
CA LYS A 34 4.07 -6.12 2.22
C LYS A 34 3.07 -5.80 1.12
N VAL A 35 2.32 -6.80 0.69
CA VAL A 35 1.26 -6.65 -0.30
C VAL A 35 -0.08 -6.94 0.36
N GLN A 36 -1.02 -6.01 0.23
CA GLN A 36 -2.40 -6.22 0.65
C GLN A 36 -3.29 -6.31 -0.58
N PHE A 37 -3.90 -7.46 -0.79
CA PHE A 37 -4.95 -7.57 -1.79
C PHE A 37 -6.26 -7.04 -1.21
N VAL A 38 -6.92 -6.16 -1.95
CA VAL A 38 -8.24 -5.64 -1.59
C VAL A 38 -9.21 -5.91 -2.72
N THR A 39 -10.14 -6.83 -2.49
CA THR A 39 -11.00 -7.34 -3.54
C THR A 39 -12.46 -7.00 -3.26
N VAL A 40 -13.17 -6.54 -4.28
CA VAL A 40 -14.61 -6.25 -4.23
C VAL A 40 -15.34 -7.34 -5.02
N ASN A 41 -16.28 -8.02 -4.37
CA ASN A 41 -17.14 -8.99 -5.03
C ASN A 41 -18.37 -8.34 -5.69
N GLY A 42 -19.15 -9.10 -6.47
CA GLY A 42 -20.35 -8.58 -7.16
C GLY A 42 -21.45 -8.03 -6.24
N GLU A 43 -21.41 -8.34 -4.94
CA GLU A 43 -22.32 -7.78 -3.93
C GLU A 43 -21.78 -6.49 -3.28
N GLY A 44 -20.62 -5.98 -3.73
CA GLY A 44 -19.97 -4.81 -3.14
C GLY A 44 -19.33 -5.08 -1.77
N ARG A 45 -19.07 -6.33 -1.41
CA ARG A 45 -18.32 -6.69 -0.20
C ARG A 45 -16.83 -6.64 -0.48
N VAL A 46 -16.11 -5.97 0.41
CA VAL A 46 -14.65 -5.89 0.40
C VAL A 46 -14.07 -7.07 1.18
N LYS A 47 -13.15 -7.82 0.58
CA LYS A 47 -12.27 -8.79 1.23
C LYS A 47 -10.84 -8.26 1.21
N LYS A 48 -10.06 -8.61 2.22
CA LYS A 48 -8.63 -8.23 2.34
C LYS A 48 -7.78 -9.45 2.62
N ALA A 49 -6.62 -9.52 2.00
CA ALA A 49 -5.61 -10.54 2.28
C ALA A 49 -4.22 -9.89 2.31
N ASP A 50 -3.54 -9.97 3.46
CA ASP A 50 -2.17 -9.50 3.60
C ASP A 50 -1.21 -10.65 3.29
N VAL A 51 -0.28 -10.41 2.37
CA VAL A 51 0.75 -11.36 1.95
C VAL A 51 2.09 -10.65 1.90
N LEU A 52 3.15 -11.34 2.30
CA LEU A 52 4.51 -10.82 2.19
C LEU A 52 5.18 -11.44 0.97
N PHE A 53 5.67 -10.60 0.07
CA PHE A 53 6.45 -11.03 -1.08
C PHE A 53 7.90 -10.57 -0.94
N ILE A 54 8.79 -11.32 -1.59
CA ILE A 54 10.20 -10.98 -1.70
C ILE A 54 10.43 -10.71 -3.19
N PHE A 55 10.74 -9.47 -3.53
CA PHE A 55 10.98 -9.05 -4.90
C PHE A 55 12.46 -8.75 -5.13
N ASP A 56 12.91 -8.94 -6.37
CA ASP A 56 14.26 -8.53 -6.77
C ASP A 56 14.34 -6.99 -6.83
N GLU A 57 15.56 -6.44 -6.78
CA GLU A 57 15.79 -4.99 -6.65
C GLU A 57 15.29 -4.17 -7.83
N ASP A 58 15.25 -4.77 -9.02
CA ASP A 58 14.93 -4.13 -10.29
C ASP A 58 13.44 -4.23 -10.66
N PHE A 59 12.64 -4.93 -9.84
CA PHE A 59 11.22 -5.09 -10.11
C PHE A 59 10.51 -3.75 -10.20
N THR A 60 9.76 -3.58 -11.29
CA THR A 60 8.81 -2.48 -11.41
C THR A 60 7.58 -2.77 -10.56
N ILE A 61 6.80 -1.73 -10.28
CA ILE A 61 5.52 -1.85 -9.58
C ILE A 61 4.57 -2.76 -10.36
N GLU A 62 4.56 -2.66 -11.68
CA GLU A 62 3.77 -3.54 -12.56
C GLU A 62 4.16 -5.02 -12.40
N GLN A 63 5.44 -5.34 -12.54
CA GLN A 63 5.95 -6.71 -12.40
C GLN A 63 5.68 -7.29 -11.02
N ALA A 64 5.83 -6.49 -9.97
CA ALA A 64 5.53 -6.90 -8.62
C ALA A 64 4.04 -7.18 -8.41
N ALA A 65 3.16 -6.37 -8.99
CA ALA A 65 1.72 -6.57 -8.93
C ALA A 65 1.27 -7.80 -9.72
N GLU A 66 1.78 -7.99 -10.95
CA GLU A 66 1.51 -9.18 -11.75
C GLU A 66 1.97 -10.45 -11.04
N HIS A 67 3.19 -10.43 -10.48
CA HIS A 67 3.71 -11.53 -9.69
C HIS A 67 2.84 -11.81 -8.46
N ALA A 68 2.41 -10.77 -7.75
CA ALA A 68 1.54 -10.91 -6.59
C ALA A 68 0.17 -11.50 -6.99
N ILE A 69 -0.45 -11.02 -8.06
CA ILE A 69 -1.74 -11.50 -8.58
C ILE A 69 -1.63 -12.98 -8.99
N ALA A 70 -0.56 -13.36 -9.69
CA ALA A 70 -0.34 -14.75 -10.09
C ALA A 70 -0.20 -15.71 -8.90
N HIS A 71 0.22 -15.20 -7.74
CA HIS A 71 0.37 -15.94 -6.49
C HIS A 71 -0.70 -15.57 -5.45
N PHE A 72 -1.88 -15.17 -5.90
CA PHE A 72 -2.98 -14.84 -5.00
C PHE A 72 -3.34 -16.05 -4.13
N PRO A 73 -3.48 -15.89 -2.81
CA PRO A 73 -3.59 -17.01 -1.87
C PRO A 73 -4.87 -17.84 -1.99
N ASP A 74 -5.95 -17.29 -2.57
CA ASP A 74 -7.22 -17.99 -2.77
C ASP A 74 -7.65 -17.93 -4.25
N PRO A 75 -7.19 -18.87 -5.09
CA PRO A 75 -7.46 -18.84 -6.52
C PRO A 75 -8.95 -18.97 -6.87
N GLU A 76 -9.77 -19.57 -6.01
CA GLU A 76 -11.21 -19.71 -6.23
C GLU A 76 -11.98 -18.41 -5.92
N SER A 77 -11.48 -17.62 -4.97
CA SER A 77 -12.00 -16.27 -4.68
C SER A 77 -11.26 -15.15 -5.41
N ALA A 78 -10.26 -15.47 -6.24
CA ALA A 78 -9.48 -14.49 -6.96
C ALA A 78 -10.40 -13.71 -7.91
N PRO A 79 -10.53 -12.38 -7.74
CA PRO A 79 -11.23 -11.59 -8.74
C PRO A 79 -10.50 -11.69 -10.07
N SER A 80 -11.25 -11.54 -11.16
CA SER A 80 -10.65 -11.20 -12.44
C SER A 80 -9.93 -9.86 -12.30
N PHE A 81 -8.60 -9.89 -12.16
CA PHE A 81 -7.74 -8.73 -12.24
C PHE A 81 -7.50 -8.33 -13.71
N SER A 82 -8.55 -8.32 -14.54
CA SER A 82 -8.48 -7.83 -15.92
C SER A 82 -8.00 -6.38 -15.97
N GLU A 83 -8.31 -5.62 -14.92
CA GLU A 83 -7.66 -4.36 -14.57
C GLU A 83 -7.30 -4.41 -13.08
N PHE A 84 -6.09 -3.96 -12.74
CA PHE A 84 -5.65 -3.82 -11.35
C PHE A 84 -5.30 -2.37 -11.05
N PHE A 85 -5.55 -1.97 -9.80
CA PHE A 85 -5.26 -0.66 -9.27
C PHE A 85 -4.30 -0.80 -8.10
N ILE A 86 -3.22 -0.02 -8.14
CA ILE A 86 -2.18 -0.09 -7.13
C ILE A 86 -2.23 1.17 -6.28
N PHE A 87 -2.18 0.97 -4.96
CA PHE A 87 -2.08 2.06 -4.02
C PHE A 87 -0.90 1.85 -3.07
N LEU A 88 -0.19 2.94 -2.77
CA LEU A 88 0.75 3.00 -1.67
C LEU A 88 -0.03 3.29 -0.40
N GLN A 89 0.13 2.44 0.61
CA GLN A 89 -0.27 2.74 1.98
C GLN A 89 0.98 2.96 2.82
N GLU A 90 1.12 4.17 3.35
CA GLU A 90 2.21 4.52 4.27
C GLU A 90 2.12 3.66 5.54
N GLY A 91 3.25 3.36 6.19
CA GLY A 91 3.29 2.45 7.36
C GLY A 91 2.38 2.80 8.55
N ASN A 92 1.90 4.05 8.66
CA ASN A 92 0.90 4.44 9.66
C ASN A 92 -0.53 3.96 9.34
N GLY A 93 -0.75 3.47 8.11
CA GLY A 93 -2.01 2.96 7.61
C GLY A 93 -3.07 4.01 7.27
N VAL A 94 -2.82 5.29 7.56
CA VAL A 94 -3.79 6.39 7.45
C VAL A 94 -3.89 6.92 6.03
N LYS A 95 -2.75 7.03 5.34
CA LYS A 95 -2.69 7.64 4.01
C LYS A 95 -2.56 6.56 2.95
N ARG A 96 -3.47 6.61 1.97
CA ARG A 96 -3.50 5.75 0.79
C ARG A 96 -3.39 6.63 -0.44
N ILE A 97 -2.42 6.35 -1.30
CA ILE A 97 -2.11 7.14 -2.50
C ILE A 97 -2.21 6.23 -3.70
N ALA A 98 -3.01 6.61 -4.70
CA ALA A 98 -3.07 5.87 -5.96
C ALA A 98 -1.76 6.06 -6.72
N ILE A 99 -1.17 4.95 -7.17
CA ILE A 99 0.00 4.97 -8.03
C ILE A 99 -0.49 4.94 -9.47
N THR A 100 -0.03 5.89 -10.29
CA THR A 100 -0.42 5.99 -11.71
C THR A 100 0.70 5.63 -12.66
N ASP A 101 1.95 5.65 -12.20
CA ASP A 101 3.12 5.24 -12.98
C ASP A 101 3.63 3.90 -12.45
N PHE A 102 3.40 2.84 -13.23
CA PHE A 102 3.75 1.48 -12.85
C PHE A 102 5.16 1.06 -13.30
N ASN A 103 5.83 1.88 -14.12
CA ASN A 103 7.19 1.63 -14.59
C ASN A 103 8.26 2.02 -13.56
N LEU A 104 7.85 2.67 -12.47
CA LEU A 104 8.74 3.00 -11.38
C LEU A 104 9.24 1.74 -10.66
N ASN A 105 10.46 1.84 -10.16
CA ASN A 105 11.06 0.79 -9.37
C ASN A 105 10.31 0.64 -8.03
N LEU A 106 9.92 -0.59 -7.69
CA LEU A 106 9.16 -0.89 -6.48
C LEU A 106 9.88 -0.39 -5.22
N HIS A 107 11.16 -0.70 -5.08
CA HIS A 107 11.93 -0.39 -3.86
C HIS A 107 12.35 1.08 -3.76
N SER A 108 12.21 1.85 -4.84
CA SER A 108 12.34 3.31 -4.82
C SER A 108 11.09 4.01 -4.30
N MET A 109 9.92 3.37 -4.48
CA MET A 109 8.61 3.94 -4.13
C MET A 109 8.08 3.43 -2.79
N PHE A 110 8.40 2.19 -2.42
CA PHE A 110 7.94 1.54 -1.20
C PHE A 110 9.07 1.43 -0.18
N SER A 111 8.82 1.91 1.03
CA SER A 111 9.66 1.65 2.20
C SER A 111 9.32 0.30 2.83
N ASP A 112 10.19 -0.20 3.70
CA ASP A 112 10.03 -1.51 4.37
C ASP A 112 8.76 -1.59 5.26
N THR A 113 8.23 -0.44 5.68
CA THR A 113 6.99 -0.32 6.46
C THR A 113 5.75 -0.11 5.61
N ASP A 114 5.94 0.23 4.34
CA ASP A 114 4.83 0.56 3.45
C ASP A 114 4.15 -0.70 2.93
N THR A 115 2.89 -0.56 2.54
CA THR A 115 2.10 -1.65 2.00
C THR A 115 1.67 -1.32 0.57
N MET A 116 2.00 -2.21 -0.36
CA MET A 116 1.45 -2.18 -1.71
C MET A 116 0.05 -2.78 -1.70
N ILE A 117 -0.96 -1.95 -1.93
CA ILE A 117 -2.33 -2.42 -2.08
C ILE A 117 -2.58 -2.74 -3.53
N VAL A 118 -2.98 -3.97 -3.83
CA VAL A 118 -3.43 -4.41 -5.15
C VAL A 118 -4.95 -4.61 -5.10
N ALA A 119 -5.69 -3.85 -5.89
CA ALA A 119 -7.15 -3.87 -5.90
C ALA A 119 -7.72 -4.14 -7.29
N ASN A 120 -8.88 -4.79 -7.34
CA ASN A 120 -9.62 -5.05 -8.59
C ASN A 120 -10.63 -3.95 -8.95
N ASP A 121 -10.81 -2.93 -8.09
CA ASP A 121 -11.74 -1.82 -8.32
C ASP A 121 -11.11 -0.49 -7.89
N ARG A 122 -11.15 0.50 -8.78
CA ARG A 122 -10.62 1.85 -8.53
C ARG A 122 -11.28 2.56 -7.34
N LYS A 123 -12.54 2.24 -7.07
CA LYS A 123 -13.39 2.87 -6.04
C LYS A 123 -13.47 2.05 -4.76
N VAL A 124 -12.62 1.05 -4.58
CA VAL A 124 -12.64 0.13 -3.43
C VAL A 124 -12.73 0.84 -2.07
N PHE A 125 -12.00 1.93 -1.88
CA PHE A 125 -12.04 2.69 -0.62
C PHE A 125 -13.29 3.53 -0.43
N LYS A 126 -13.95 3.93 -1.53
CA LYS A 126 -15.26 4.61 -1.46
C LYS A 126 -16.34 3.62 -1.03
N ILE A 127 -16.24 2.38 -1.49
CA ILE A 127 -17.15 1.29 -1.12
C ILE A 127 -16.97 0.93 0.37
N GLU A 128 -15.71 0.82 0.82
CA GLU A 128 -15.36 0.58 2.22
C GLU A 128 -15.92 1.68 3.14
N ALA A 129 -15.61 2.95 2.86
CA ALA A 129 -16.06 4.08 3.68
C ALA A 129 -17.59 4.19 3.76
N HIS A 130 -18.29 3.91 2.66
CA HIS A 130 -19.76 3.97 2.64
C HIS A 130 -20.39 2.89 3.52
N ARG A 131 -19.77 1.71 3.63
CA ARG A 131 -20.26 0.61 4.46
C ARG A 131 -19.97 0.82 5.94
N GLU A 132 -18.77 1.31 6.27
CA GLU A 132 -18.41 1.68 7.64
C GLU A 132 -19.35 2.76 8.17
N GLY A 133 -19.60 3.81 7.38
CA GLY A 133 -20.54 4.87 7.74
C GLY A 133 -21.96 4.33 8.02
N LYS A 134 -22.47 3.43 7.19
CA LYS A 134 -23.78 2.79 7.42
C LYS A 134 -23.82 2.00 8.73
N CYS A 135 -22.77 1.23 9.04
CA CYS A 135 -22.69 0.44 10.27
C CYS A 135 -22.66 1.33 11.53
N VAL A 136 -21.86 2.40 11.49
CA VAL A 136 -21.78 3.39 12.57
C VAL A 136 -23.13 4.06 12.79
N CYS A 137 -23.81 4.50 11.73
CA CYS A 137 -25.15 5.10 11.83
C CYS A 137 -26.16 4.14 12.47
N ILE A 138 -26.19 2.87 12.05
CA ILE A 138 -27.10 1.87 12.64
C ILE A 138 -26.78 1.67 14.12
N THR A 139 -25.50 1.54 14.47
CA THR A 139 -25.06 1.35 15.86
C THR A 139 -25.48 2.53 16.74
N PHE A 140 -25.27 3.77 16.26
CA PHE A 140 -25.72 4.98 16.95
C PHE A 140 -27.23 5.09 17.10
N LEU A 141 -28.04 4.51 16.20
CA LEU A 141 -29.50 4.51 16.31
C LEU A 141 -30.03 3.41 17.23
N VAL A 142 -29.41 2.23 17.24
CA VAL A 142 -29.88 1.07 18.00
C VAL A 142 -29.54 1.18 19.48
N ILE A 143 -28.32 1.63 19.82
CA ILE A 143 -27.87 1.72 21.22
C ILE A 143 -28.78 2.60 22.08
N PRO A 144 -29.19 3.82 21.66
CA PRO A 144 -30.09 4.66 22.45
C PRO A 144 -31.46 4.04 22.65
N VAL A 145 -32.01 3.36 21.63
CA VAL A 145 -33.31 2.69 21.74
C VAL A 145 -33.27 1.58 22.77
N LEU A 146 -32.22 0.75 22.75
CA LEU A 146 -32.01 -0.29 23.75
C LEU A 146 -31.79 0.29 25.15
N PHE A 147 -31.02 1.37 25.25
CA PHE A 147 -30.75 2.06 26.51
C PHE A 147 -32.02 2.67 27.12
N CYS A 148 -32.85 3.34 26.31
CA CYS A 148 -34.15 3.87 26.73
C CYS A 148 -35.10 2.74 27.17
N GLY A 149 -35.12 1.62 26.45
CA GLY A 149 -35.88 0.43 26.83
C GLY A 149 -35.44 -0.13 28.18
N PHE A 150 -34.12 -0.24 28.40
CA PHE A 150 -33.56 -0.70 29.67
C PHE A 150 -33.89 0.23 30.84
N ILE A 151 -33.76 1.54 30.67
CA ILE A 151 -34.16 2.51 31.71
C ILE A 151 -35.66 2.39 32.00
N GLY A 152 -36.50 2.32 30.97
CA GLY A 152 -37.95 2.18 31.11
C GLY A 152 -38.36 0.94 31.89
N THR A 153 -37.77 -0.22 31.60
CA THR A 153 -38.04 -1.46 32.35
C THR A 153 -37.57 -1.36 33.79
N THR A 154 -36.39 -0.78 34.04
CA THR A 154 -35.85 -0.61 35.40
C THR A 154 -36.75 0.30 36.25
N ILE A 155 -37.24 1.41 35.69
CA ILE A 155 -38.17 2.32 36.35
C ILE A 155 -39.51 1.61 36.63
N TYR A 156 -40.04 0.86 35.66
CA TYR A 156 -41.30 0.13 35.80
C TYR A 156 -41.24 -0.91 36.93
N PHE A 157 -40.16 -1.71 36.99
CA PHE A 157 -39.97 -2.68 38.07
C PHE A 157 -39.79 -2.00 39.43
N SER A 158 -39.09 -0.87 39.48
CA SER A 158 -38.85 -0.12 40.73
C SER A 158 -40.13 0.52 41.29
N THR A 159 -41.04 0.95 40.42
CA THR A 159 -42.34 1.54 40.83
C THR A 159 -43.38 0.50 41.18
N ARG A 160 -43.33 -0.71 40.59
CA ARG A 160 -44.29 -1.79 40.88
C ARG A 160 -44.00 -2.57 42.17
N HIS A 161 -42.74 -2.57 42.64
CA HIS A 161 -42.32 -3.26 43.87
C HIS A 161 -42.35 -2.39 45.13
N ARG A 162 -42.85 -1.16 45.05
CA ARG A 162 -42.96 -0.19 46.14
C ARG A 162 -44.42 0.07 46.47
#